data_AF-A0A0Q6PMR4-F1
#
_entry.id   AF-A0A0Q6PMR4-F1
#
_cell.length_a   1.000
_cell.length_b   1.000
_cell.length_c   1.000
_cell.angle_alpha   90.00
_cell.angle_beta   90.00
_cell.angle_gamma   90.00
#
_symmetry.space_group_name_H-M   'P 1'
#
loop_
_entity.id
_entity.type
_entity.pdbx_description
1 polymer ?
#
loop_
_entity_poly.entity_id
_entity_poly.type
_entity_poly.pdbx_seq_one_letter_code
_entity_poly.pdbx_strand_id
1 'polypeptide(L)'
;MDAHRGHEVLVDVAGAGVRRDGRWLVEAVDVTIRKGEIVTLIGPNGSGKSTTAKLVTGVLKPDAGTVSRKAGLRIGYVPQKLSIDWTMPLTVRRLMSLTGSYPRAEIDAALAATGVAHLANAEVQHLSGGEFQRALLARAMIRKPDLLVLDEPVQGVDFSGEVALYDLIGKIRDETGCGILLISHDLHVVMAATDTVICLNGHVCCRGTPESVARSPEYLSLFGARAANALAVYQHHHDHTHLPDGRVEEADGRIVDAHEHVHEHDHEGHRHA
;
A
#
# COMPACT_ATOMS: atom_id res chain seq x y z
N MET A 1 -12.95 -4.03 24.09
CA MET A 1 -12.78 -2.75 24.79
C MET A 1 -11.41 -2.19 24.41
N ASP A 2 -11.42 -1.17 23.54
CA ASP A 2 -10.39 -0.19 23.17
C ASP A 2 -8.89 -0.54 23.23
N ALA A 3 -8.35 -1.06 22.11
CA ALA A 3 -6.90 -1.02 21.82
C ALA A 3 -6.44 0.25 21.05
N HIS A 4 -7.36 1.18 20.73
CA HIS A 4 -7.09 2.34 19.86
C HIS A 4 -6.81 3.66 20.61
N ARG A 5 -6.60 3.64 21.93
CA ARG A 5 -6.17 4.83 22.69
C ARG A 5 -4.65 4.82 22.84
N GLY A 6 -3.92 5.66 22.09
CA GLY A 6 -2.54 5.98 22.48
C GLY A 6 -1.61 6.66 21.49
N HIS A 7 -1.85 6.58 20.17
CA HIS A 7 -0.87 7.07 19.19
C HIS A 7 -1.14 8.52 18.77
N GLU A 8 -0.07 9.32 18.75
CA GLU A 8 -0.09 10.72 18.31
C GLU A 8 -0.65 10.84 16.89
N VAL A 9 -1.64 11.73 16.71
CA VAL A 9 -2.22 12.02 15.39
C VAL A 9 -1.23 12.87 14.59
N LEU A 10 -0.85 12.39 13.41
CA LEU A 10 0.07 13.08 12.52
C LEU A 10 -0.69 13.99 11.55
N VAL A 11 -1.76 13.46 10.96
CA VAL A 11 -2.65 14.17 10.03
C VAL A 11 -4.09 13.79 10.31
N ASP A 12 -4.96 14.78 10.31
CA ASP A 12 -6.41 14.59 10.38
C ASP A 12 -7.09 15.42 9.29
N VAL A 13 -7.77 14.72 8.39
CA VAL A 13 -8.56 15.24 7.28
C VAL A 13 -10.01 15.03 7.68
N ALA A 14 -10.78 16.11 7.80
CA ALA A 14 -12.17 16.07 8.26
C ALA A 14 -13.09 16.73 7.23
N GLY A 15 -13.99 15.93 6.64
CA GLY A 15 -14.96 16.35 5.64
C GLY A 15 -14.34 17.04 4.43
N ALA A 16 -13.10 16.71 4.06
CA ALA A 16 -12.36 17.48 3.07
C ALA A 16 -12.85 17.21 1.65
N GLY A 17 -13.01 18.27 0.87
CA GLY A 17 -13.40 18.21 -0.54
C GLY A 17 -12.48 19.02 -1.43
N VAL A 18 -12.31 18.59 -2.68
CA VAL A 18 -11.57 19.32 -3.74
C VAL A 18 -12.42 19.36 -4.99
N ARG A 19 -12.61 20.56 -5.54
CA ARG A 19 -13.40 20.80 -6.75
C ARG A 19 -12.55 21.40 -7.87
N ARG A 20 -12.58 20.79 -9.06
CA ARG A 20 -11.91 21.31 -10.27
C ARG A 20 -12.89 21.30 -11.43
N ASP A 21 -12.89 22.37 -12.22
CA ASP A 21 -13.77 22.53 -13.39
C ASP A 21 -15.25 22.20 -13.11
N GLY A 22 -15.73 22.62 -11.94
CA GLY A 22 -17.11 22.41 -11.50
C GLY A 22 -17.43 20.99 -10.99
N ARG A 23 -16.45 20.08 -10.94
CA ARG A 23 -16.64 18.69 -10.47
C ARG A 23 -15.86 18.43 -9.18
N TRP A 24 -16.46 17.69 -8.26
CA TRP A 24 -15.76 17.17 -7.10
C TRP A 24 -14.80 16.06 -7.54
N LEU A 25 -13.52 16.25 -7.27
CA LEU A 25 -12.51 15.20 -7.39
C LEU A 25 -12.55 14.29 -6.17
N VAL A 26 -12.79 14.88 -5.00
CA VAL A 26 -13.15 14.21 -3.76
C VAL A 26 -14.13 15.07 -2.98
N GLU A 27 -15.04 14.47 -2.23
CA GLU A 27 -16.05 15.14 -1.42
C GLU A 27 -16.19 14.44 -0.06
N ALA A 28 -16.29 15.22 1.02
CA ALA A 28 -16.49 14.76 2.39
C ALA A 28 -15.55 13.60 2.81
N VAL A 29 -14.26 13.74 2.51
CA VAL A 29 -13.27 12.71 2.84
C VAL A 29 -12.77 12.87 4.27
N ASP A 30 -12.88 11.79 5.04
CA ASP A 30 -12.35 11.68 6.40
C ASP A 30 -11.17 10.70 6.45
N VAL A 31 -9.98 11.17 6.82
CA VAL A 31 -8.77 10.36 6.96
C VAL A 31 -7.99 10.82 8.17
N THR A 32 -7.73 9.91 9.10
CA THR A 32 -6.85 10.14 10.25
C THR A 32 -5.67 9.20 10.14
N ILE A 33 -4.45 9.73 10.23
CA ILE A 33 -3.21 8.93 10.21
C ILE A 33 -2.46 9.18 11.50
N ARG A 34 -2.17 8.10 12.23
CA ARG A 34 -1.42 8.14 13.49
C ARG A 34 0.01 7.65 13.33
N LYS A 35 0.83 8.01 14.30
CA LYS A 35 2.21 7.54 14.40
C LYS A 35 2.25 6.01 14.60
N GLY A 36 2.99 5.31 13.75
CA GLY A 36 3.12 3.84 13.79
C GLY A 36 1.94 3.08 13.19
N GLU A 37 1.01 3.77 12.54
CA GLU A 37 -0.13 3.17 11.84
C GLU A 37 0.14 3.13 10.33
N ILE A 38 -0.21 2.04 9.67
CA ILE A 38 -0.35 1.95 8.22
C ILE A 38 -1.83 2.11 7.86
N VAL A 39 -2.12 3.21 7.18
CA VAL A 39 -3.43 3.50 6.59
C VAL A 39 -3.35 3.29 5.09
N THR A 40 -4.18 2.42 4.53
CA THR A 40 -4.20 2.18 3.08
C THR A 40 -5.45 2.73 2.41
N LEU A 41 -5.26 3.59 1.42
CA LEU A 41 -6.31 4.06 0.52
C LEU A 41 -6.43 3.13 -0.68
N ILE A 42 -7.59 2.52 -0.84
CA ILE A 42 -7.92 1.66 -1.99
C ILE A 42 -9.07 2.25 -2.80
N GLY A 43 -9.13 1.93 -4.09
CA GLY A 43 -10.19 2.39 -4.97
C GLY A 43 -9.80 2.29 -6.45
N PRO A 44 -10.77 2.36 -7.38
CA PRO A 44 -10.49 2.33 -8.80
C PRO A 44 -9.69 3.56 -9.28
N ASN A 45 -9.21 3.52 -10.52
CA ASN A 45 -8.58 4.68 -11.12
C ASN A 45 -9.55 5.86 -11.22
N GLY A 46 -9.08 7.06 -10.89
CA GLY A 46 -9.92 8.25 -10.85
C GLY A 46 -10.77 8.41 -9.59
N SER A 47 -10.68 7.50 -8.61
CA SER A 47 -11.46 7.59 -7.38
C SER A 47 -11.05 8.70 -6.40
N GLY A 48 -9.97 9.43 -6.71
CA GLY A 48 -9.49 10.53 -5.89
C GLY A 48 -8.33 10.20 -4.94
N LYS A 49 -7.74 8.99 -5.00
CA LYS A 49 -6.66 8.57 -4.07
C LYS A 49 -5.48 9.54 -4.05
N SER A 50 -4.91 9.86 -5.21
CA SER A 50 -3.80 10.82 -5.31
C SER A 50 -4.23 12.25 -4.96
N THR A 51 -5.52 12.60 -5.10
CA THR A 51 -6.05 13.89 -4.62
C THR A 51 -6.07 13.93 -3.09
N THR A 52 -6.55 12.87 -2.44
CA THR A 52 -6.49 12.69 -0.99
C THR A 52 -5.05 12.70 -0.48
N ALA A 53 -4.12 12.06 -1.19
CA ALA A 53 -2.70 12.10 -0.86
C ALA A 53 -2.13 13.51 -0.93
N LYS A 54 -2.50 14.30 -1.94
CA LYS A 54 -2.11 15.71 -2.05
C LYS A 54 -2.72 16.58 -0.94
N LEU A 55 -3.93 16.26 -0.50
CA LEU A 55 -4.53 16.87 0.70
C LEU A 55 -3.73 16.51 1.94
N VAL A 56 -3.42 15.23 2.18
CA VAL A 56 -2.63 14.77 3.34
C VAL A 56 -1.25 15.43 3.37
N THR A 57 -0.54 15.43 2.24
CA THR A 57 0.82 16.01 2.12
C THR A 57 0.86 17.54 2.16
N GLY A 58 -0.28 18.22 1.99
CA GLY A 58 -0.35 19.69 1.95
C GLY A 58 0.05 20.33 0.63
N VAL A 59 0.27 19.52 -0.41
CA VAL A 59 0.43 19.99 -1.79
C VAL A 59 -0.85 20.65 -2.30
N LEU A 60 -2.01 20.20 -1.80
CA LEU A 60 -3.32 20.71 -2.17
C LEU A 60 -4.07 21.18 -0.93
N LYS A 61 -4.73 22.34 -1.04
CA LYS A 61 -5.66 22.84 -0.01
C LYS A 61 -7.07 22.33 -0.31
N PRO A 62 -7.85 22.00 0.72
CA PRO A 62 -9.26 21.66 0.54
C PRO A 62 -10.06 22.90 0.10
N ASP A 63 -11.05 22.68 -0.76
CA ASP A 63 -12.07 23.67 -1.12
C ASP A 63 -13.26 23.63 -0.14
N ALA A 64 -13.42 22.53 0.60
CA ALA A 64 -14.37 22.34 1.70
C ALA A 64 -13.78 21.44 2.79
N GLY A 65 -14.24 21.56 4.04
CA GLY A 65 -13.71 20.81 5.18
C GLY A 65 -12.34 21.32 5.66
N THR A 66 -11.65 20.52 6.47
CA THR A 66 -10.38 20.93 7.10
C THR A 66 -9.32 19.84 7.03
N VAL A 67 -8.05 20.26 6.99
CA VAL A 67 -6.89 19.38 7.16
C VAL A 67 -5.98 19.95 8.23
N SER A 68 -5.82 19.21 9.33
CA SER A 68 -4.88 19.51 10.39
C SER A 68 -3.67 18.58 10.32
N ARG A 69 -2.49 19.08 10.69
CA ARG A 69 -1.24 18.32 10.71
C ARG A 69 -0.47 18.67 11.97
N LYS A 70 0.28 17.71 12.49
CA LYS A 70 1.25 17.94 13.55
C LYS A 70 2.22 19.07 13.17
N ALA A 71 2.52 19.96 14.10
CA ALA A 71 3.52 21.00 13.88
C ALA A 71 4.90 20.39 13.61
N GLY A 72 5.59 20.87 12.57
CA GLY A 72 6.90 20.35 12.17
C GLY A 72 6.88 18.95 11.53
N LEU A 73 5.71 18.44 11.12
CA LEU A 73 5.56 17.13 10.48
C LEU A 73 6.49 16.98 9.27
N ARG A 74 7.39 15.99 9.31
CA ARG A 74 8.25 15.64 8.18
C ARG A 74 7.57 14.56 7.34
N ILE A 75 7.37 14.85 6.06
CA ILE A 75 6.70 13.94 5.14
C ILE A 75 7.71 13.42 4.11
N GLY A 76 7.82 12.09 4.02
CA GLY A 76 8.46 11.40 2.90
C GLY A 76 7.41 11.03 1.87
N TYR A 77 7.68 11.21 0.58
CA TYR A 77 6.73 10.89 -0.49
C TYR A 77 7.41 10.08 -1.59
N VAL A 78 6.82 8.94 -1.91
CA VAL A 78 7.19 8.10 -3.06
C VAL A 78 6.06 8.20 -4.08
N PRO A 79 6.28 8.86 -5.24
CA PRO A 79 5.24 9.02 -6.26
C PRO A 79 5.04 7.75 -7.08
N GLN A 80 3.83 7.57 -7.62
CA GLN A 80 3.49 6.50 -8.57
C GLN A 80 4.41 6.49 -9.80
N LYS A 81 4.68 7.67 -10.37
CA LYS A 81 5.61 7.83 -11.50
C LYS A 81 6.55 8.98 -11.26
N LEU A 82 7.83 8.73 -11.48
CA LEU A 82 8.85 9.77 -11.54
C LEU A 82 9.33 9.85 -13.00
N SER A 83 8.99 10.94 -13.68
CA SER A 83 9.50 11.22 -15.03
C SER A 83 10.96 11.66 -14.92
N ILE A 84 11.88 10.72 -15.14
CA ILE A 84 13.30 10.99 -15.30
C ILE A 84 13.58 10.99 -16.79
N ASP A 85 14.27 12.02 -17.27
CA ASP A 85 14.85 11.97 -18.62
C ASP A 85 16.00 10.95 -18.62
N TRP A 86 15.74 9.80 -19.23
CA TRP A 86 16.67 8.66 -19.27
C TRP A 86 17.93 8.92 -20.10
N THR A 87 18.02 10.08 -20.77
CA THR A 87 19.26 10.50 -21.42
C THR A 87 20.27 11.11 -20.44
N MET A 88 19.83 11.48 -19.23
CA MET A 88 20.70 12.03 -18.20
C MET A 88 21.35 10.91 -17.36
N PRO A 89 22.69 10.81 -17.30
CA PRO A 89 23.37 9.85 -16.44
C PRO A 89 23.16 10.23 -14.97
N LEU A 90 22.15 9.63 -14.35
CA LEU A 90 21.78 9.85 -12.96
C LEU A 90 22.08 8.58 -12.16
N THR A 91 23.03 8.68 -11.22
CA THR A 91 23.31 7.58 -10.29
C THR A 91 22.33 7.57 -9.12
N VAL A 92 22.18 6.42 -8.45
CA VAL A 92 21.38 6.31 -7.22
C VAL A 92 21.85 7.29 -6.15
N ARG A 93 23.17 7.40 -5.92
CA ARG A 93 23.73 8.38 -4.97
C ARG A 93 23.36 9.81 -5.33
N ARG A 94 23.32 10.16 -6.63
CA ARG A 94 22.91 11.49 -7.08
C ARG A 94 21.41 11.70 -6.89
N LEU A 95 20.57 10.68 -7.19
CA LEU A 95 19.14 10.67 -6.92
C LEU A 95 18.84 11.02 -5.44
N MET A 96 19.57 10.42 -4.50
CA MET A 96 19.42 10.69 -3.05
C MET A 96 19.65 12.16 -2.69
N SER A 97 20.53 12.84 -3.44
CA SER A 97 20.94 14.22 -3.16
C SER A 97 20.16 15.28 -3.97
N LEU A 98 19.14 14.89 -4.76
CA LEU A 98 18.38 15.83 -5.61
C LEU A 98 17.55 16.84 -4.81
N THR A 99 17.16 16.48 -3.59
CA THR A 99 16.26 17.30 -2.75
C THR A 99 16.95 17.87 -1.52
N GLY A 100 18.24 17.63 -1.35
CA GLY A 100 18.99 18.05 -0.18
C GLY A 100 20.42 17.53 -0.23
N SER A 101 21.30 18.13 0.56
CA SER A 101 22.66 17.62 0.78
C SER A 101 22.66 16.75 2.02
N TYR A 102 23.19 15.53 1.90
CA TYR A 102 23.26 14.58 3.00
C TYR A 102 24.69 14.02 3.10
N PRO A 103 25.21 13.80 4.32
CA PRO A 103 26.47 13.09 4.51
C PRO A 103 26.44 11.72 3.83
N ARG A 104 27.59 11.30 3.30
CA ARG A 104 27.72 10.00 2.63
C ARG A 104 27.25 8.84 3.51
N ALA A 105 27.55 8.89 4.80
CA ALA A 105 27.12 7.89 5.77
C ALA A 105 25.59 7.78 5.89
N GLU A 106 24.86 8.90 5.81
CA GLU A 106 23.39 8.89 5.85
C GLU A 106 22.78 8.33 4.56
N ILE A 107 23.38 8.65 3.41
CA ILE A 107 22.98 8.06 2.12
C ILE A 107 23.18 6.54 2.16
N ASP A 108 24.36 6.09 2.58
CA ASP A 108 24.69 4.67 2.59
C ASP A 108 23.81 3.91 3.61
N ALA A 109 23.49 4.51 4.76
CA ALA A 109 22.56 3.95 5.73
C ALA A 109 21.11 3.84 5.19
N ALA A 110 20.61 4.87 4.51
CA ALA A 110 19.27 4.85 3.92
C ALA A 110 19.15 3.79 2.81
N LEU A 111 20.18 3.66 1.96
CA LEU A 111 20.21 2.62 0.92
C LEU A 111 20.35 1.22 1.51
N ALA A 112 21.10 1.07 2.61
CA ALA A 112 21.20 -0.21 3.32
C ALA A 112 19.86 -0.63 3.94
N ALA A 113 19.12 0.32 4.52
CA ALA A 113 17.81 0.07 5.11
C ALA A 113 16.78 -0.50 4.11
N THR A 114 16.92 -0.17 2.82
CA THR A 114 16.03 -0.71 1.76
C THR A 114 16.65 -1.82 0.91
N GLY A 115 17.89 -2.24 1.21
CA GLY A 115 18.57 -3.37 0.57
C GLY A 115 19.33 -3.04 -0.73
N VAL A 116 19.50 -1.76 -1.08
CA VAL A 116 20.09 -1.31 -2.36
C VAL A 116 21.42 -0.56 -2.21
N ALA A 117 22.11 -0.74 -1.08
CA ALA A 117 23.42 -0.10 -0.84
C ALA A 117 24.46 -0.40 -1.94
N HIS A 118 24.45 -1.62 -2.49
CA HIS A 118 25.34 -2.05 -3.56
C HIS A 118 25.11 -1.30 -4.89
N LEU A 119 23.93 -0.71 -5.06
CA LEU A 119 23.54 0.04 -6.26
C LEU A 119 23.85 1.54 -6.16
N ALA A 120 24.51 2.00 -5.09
CA ALA A 120 24.72 3.43 -4.86
C ALA A 120 25.37 4.18 -6.05
N ASN A 121 26.25 3.51 -6.79
CA ASN A 121 26.92 4.10 -7.95
C ASN A 121 26.32 3.64 -9.30
N ALA A 122 25.32 2.75 -9.29
CA ALA A 122 24.60 2.34 -10.48
C ALA A 122 23.76 3.50 -11.03
N GLU A 123 23.59 3.52 -12.34
CA GLU A 123 22.69 4.45 -13.00
C GLU A 123 21.24 3.99 -12.84
N VAL A 124 20.34 4.92 -12.52
CA VAL A 124 18.94 4.61 -12.23
C VAL A 124 18.22 3.95 -13.41
N GLN A 125 18.69 4.19 -14.64
CA GLN A 125 18.14 3.62 -15.87
C GLN A 125 18.40 2.12 -16.03
N HIS A 126 19.38 1.58 -15.31
CA HIS A 126 19.75 0.16 -15.37
C HIS A 126 19.14 -0.64 -14.21
N LEU A 127 18.36 0.00 -13.34
CA LEU A 127 17.70 -0.67 -12.23
C LEU A 127 16.44 -1.39 -12.71
N SER A 128 16.16 -2.55 -12.12
CA SER A 128 14.84 -3.15 -12.18
C SER A 128 13.78 -2.26 -11.51
N GLY A 129 12.50 -2.50 -11.80
CA GLY A 129 11.40 -1.78 -11.17
C GLY A 129 11.46 -1.85 -9.64
N GLY A 130 11.72 -3.03 -9.08
CA GLY A 130 11.82 -3.23 -7.63
C GLY A 130 13.02 -2.50 -7.00
N GLU A 131 14.19 -2.53 -7.64
CA GLU A 131 15.38 -1.81 -7.17
C GLU A 131 15.18 -0.29 -7.21
N PHE A 132 14.56 0.21 -8.29
CA PHE A 132 14.24 1.62 -8.41
C PHE A 132 13.25 2.08 -7.33
N GLN A 133 12.21 1.28 -7.04
CA GLN A 133 11.27 1.57 -5.95
C GLN A 133 11.96 1.57 -4.58
N ARG A 134 12.85 0.62 -4.31
CA ARG A 134 13.66 0.60 -3.07
C ARG A 134 14.60 1.81 -2.95
N ALA A 135 15.14 2.30 -4.06
CA ALA A 135 15.92 3.53 -4.10
C ALA A 135 15.07 4.78 -3.82
N LEU A 136 13.85 4.86 -4.37
CA LEU A 136 12.90 5.93 -4.05
C LEU A 136 12.46 5.91 -2.58
N LEU A 137 12.23 4.71 -2.04
CA LEU A 137 11.92 4.52 -0.63
C LEU A 137 13.07 4.97 0.26
N ALA A 138 14.32 4.59 -0.04
CA ALA A 138 15.50 5.08 0.66
C ALA A 138 15.57 6.61 0.63
N ARG A 139 15.31 7.21 -0.54
CA ARG A 139 15.29 8.67 -0.71
C ARG A 139 14.21 9.35 0.12
N ALA A 140 13.02 8.75 0.25
CA ALA A 140 11.97 9.28 1.13
C ALA A 140 12.37 9.14 2.60
N MET A 141 13.04 8.05 2.97
CA MET A 141 13.43 7.74 4.34
C MET A 141 14.65 8.51 4.86
N ILE A 142 15.53 9.01 3.98
CA ILE A 142 16.76 9.73 4.40
C ILE A 142 16.45 10.96 5.29
N ARG A 143 15.28 11.58 5.10
CA ARG A 143 14.82 12.73 5.91
C ARG A 143 14.23 12.33 7.28
N LYS A 144 14.22 11.04 7.60
CA LYS A 144 13.63 10.46 8.82
C LYS A 144 12.17 10.93 9.00
N PRO A 145 11.28 10.65 8.03
CA PRO A 145 9.93 11.21 8.03
C PRO A 145 9.11 10.71 9.23
N ASP A 146 8.23 11.58 9.73
CA ASP A 146 7.21 11.21 10.70
C ASP A 146 6.02 10.52 9.99
N LEU A 147 5.75 10.92 8.74
CA LEU A 147 4.75 10.33 7.85
C LEU A 147 5.39 9.96 6.51
N LEU A 148 5.24 8.71 6.10
CA LEU A 148 5.63 8.21 4.79
C LEU A 148 4.38 8.03 3.91
N VAL A 149 4.36 8.64 2.73
CA VAL A 149 3.26 8.51 1.78
C VAL A 149 3.75 7.77 0.55
N LEU A 150 3.12 6.65 0.22
CA LEU A 150 3.51 5.73 -0.85
C LEU A 150 2.38 5.64 -1.87
N ASP A 151 2.56 6.24 -3.05
CA ASP A 151 1.56 6.21 -4.12
C ASP A 151 1.86 5.07 -5.10
N GLU A 152 1.13 3.95 -4.99
CA GLU A 152 1.32 2.71 -5.77
C GLU A 152 2.79 2.23 -5.86
N PRO A 153 3.46 1.96 -4.71
CA PRO A 153 4.89 1.67 -4.67
C PRO A 153 5.28 0.36 -5.37
N VAL A 154 4.32 -0.52 -5.64
CA VAL A 154 4.55 -1.83 -6.28
C VAL A 154 4.33 -1.82 -7.78
N GLN A 155 3.92 -0.69 -8.37
CA GLN A 155 3.63 -0.63 -9.80
C GLN A 155 4.89 -0.92 -10.64
N GLY A 156 4.79 -1.92 -11.53
CA GLY A 156 5.87 -2.32 -12.42
C GLY A 156 6.94 -3.19 -11.76
N VAL A 157 6.62 -3.78 -10.60
CA VAL A 157 7.43 -4.78 -9.89
C VAL A 157 6.85 -6.17 -10.18
N ASP A 158 7.67 -7.20 -10.14
CA ASP A 158 7.23 -8.60 -10.23
C ASP A 158 6.62 -9.08 -8.91
N PHE A 159 5.79 -10.14 -8.94
CA PHE A 159 5.05 -10.61 -7.77
C PHE A 159 5.94 -10.86 -6.53
N SER A 160 7.09 -11.51 -6.72
CA SER A 160 8.06 -11.73 -5.63
C SER A 160 8.63 -10.42 -5.07
N GLY A 161 8.90 -9.44 -5.94
CA GLY A 161 9.39 -8.13 -5.54
C GLY A 161 8.32 -7.30 -4.84
N GLU A 162 7.04 -7.45 -5.20
CA GLU A 162 5.92 -6.81 -4.50
C GLU A 162 5.87 -7.25 -3.04
N VAL A 163 5.79 -8.56 -2.79
CA VAL A 163 5.78 -9.14 -1.42
C VAL A 163 6.96 -8.61 -0.61
N ALA A 164 8.18 -8.69 -1.17
CA ALA A 164 9.39 -8.22 -0.50
C ALA A 164 9.42 -6.70 -0.26
N LEU A 165 8.64 -5.91 -1.01
CA LEU A 165 8.51 -4.47 -0.81
C LEU A 165 7.48 -4.15 0.28
N TYR A 166 6.38 -4.89 0.36
CA TYR A 166 5.41 -4.76 1.46
C TYR A 166 6.01 -5.18 2.80
N ASP A 167 6.79 -6.26 2.84
CA ASP A 167 7.54 -6.67 4.04
C ASP A 167 8.51 -5.57 4.48
N LEU A 168 9.19 -4.93 3.52
CA LEU A 168 10.07 -3.81 3.80
C LEU A 168 9.30 -2.59 4.36
N ILE A 169 8.11 -2.29 3.83
CA ILE A 169 7.27 -1.21 4.35
C ILE A 169 6.84 -1.49 5.79
N GLY A 170 6.43 -2.73 6.10
CA GLY A 170 6.12 -3.16 7.45
C GLY A 170 7.31 -3.01 8.40
N LYS A 171 8.49 -3.49 7.99
CA LYS A 171 9.73 -3.33 8.75
C LYS A 171 10.08 -1.86 9.02
N ILE A 172 9.91 -0.98 8.03
CA ILE A 172 10.17 0.46 8.19
C ILE A 172 9.24 1.07 9.24
N ARG A 173 7.95 0.73 9.23
CA ARG A 173 6.97 1.17 10.24
C ARG A 173 7.44 0.75 11.63
N ASP A 174 7.81 -0.51 11.79
CA ASP A 174 8.16 -1.10 13.09
C ASP A 174 9.48 -0.53 13.64
N GLU A 175 10.48 -0.33 12.80
CA GLU A 175 11.80 0.18 13.22
C GLU A 175 11.81 1.69 13.46
N THR A 176 11.04 2.47 12.68
CA THR A 176 11.08 3.94 12.75
C THR A 176 9.92 4.54 13.52
N GLY A 177 8.82 3.80 13.67
CA GLY A 177 7.57 4.27 14.25
C GLY A 177 6.91 5.39 13.43
N CYS A 178 7.22 5.54 12.14
CA CYS A 178 6.54 6.53 11.30
C CYS A 178 5.10 6.06 10.99
N GLY A 179 4.18 7.01 10.78
CA GLY A 179 2.90 6.68 10.16
C GLY A 179 3.10 6.45 8.66
N ILE A 180 2.33 5.57 8.05
CA ILE A 180 2.38 5.31 6.61
C ILE A 180 1.00 5.49 6.00
N LEU A 181 0.92 6.31 4.95
CA LEU A 181 -0.21 6.35 4.04
C LEU A 181 0.17 5.57 2.78
N LEU A 182 -0.38 4.39 2.62
CA LEU A 182 -0.22 3.60 1.43
C LEU A 182 -1.39 3.83 0.48
N ILE A 183 -1.12 3.91 -0.82
CA ILE A 183 -2.14 4.00 -1.85
C ILE A 183 -1.91 2.84 -2.79
N SER A 184 -2.96 2.06 -3.00
CA SER A 184 -2.89 0.91 -3.89
C SER A 184 -4.25 0.69 -4.55
N HIS A 185 -4.21 0.01 -5.68
CA HIS A 185 -5.41 -0.58 -6.30
C HIS A 185 -5.38 -2.11 -6.25
N ASP A 186 -4.27 -2.71 -5.78
CA ASP A 186 -4.17 -4.15 -5.57
C ASP A 186 -4.68 -4.51 -4.18
N LEU A 187 -5.63 -5.43 -4.17
CA LEU A 187 -6.40 -5.84 -3.00
C LEU A 187 -5.70 -6.95 -2.21
N HIS A 188 -4.90 -7.79 -2.88
CA HIS A 188 -4.35 -9.02 -2.28
C HIS A 188 -3.26 -8.73 -1.26
N VAL A 189 -2.41 -7.73 -1.54
CA VAL A 189 -1.22 -7.48 -0.72
C VAL A 189 -1.46 -6.39 0.34
N VAL A 190 -2.45 -5.54 0.13
CA VAL A 190 -2.83 -4.47 1.08
C VAL A 190 -3.35 -5.05 2.40
N MET A 191 -4.04 -6.19 2.35
CA MET A 191 -4.73 -6.73 3.52
C MET A 191 -3.79 -7.27 4.60
N ALA A 192 -2.60 -7.77 4.24
CA ALA A 192 -1.68 -8.37 5.21
C ALA A 192 -0.86 -7.36 6.02
N ALA A 193 -0.60 -6.17 5.47
CA ALA A 193 0.35 -5.22 6.04
C ALA A 193 -0.30 -3.96 6.65
N THR A 194 -1.62 -3.81 6.57
CA THR A 194 -2.34 -2.56 6.88
C THR A 194 -3.12 -2.64 8.19
N ASP A 195 -3.10 -1.57 8.99
CA ASP A 195 -3.91 -1.47 10.19
C ASP A 195 -5.34 -0.98 9.87
N THR A 196 -5.44 0.06 9.02
CA THR A 196 -6.72 0.66 8.60
C THR A 196 -6.80 0.73 7.08
N VAL A 197 -7.84 0.16 6.50
CA VAL A 197 -8.18 0.27 5.07
C VAL A 197 -9.30 1.30 4.89
N ILE A 198 -9.15 2.17 3.88
CA ILE A 198 -10.14 3.17 3.49
C ILE A 198 -10.44 3.00 2.00
N CYS A 199 -11.69 2.70 1.69
CA CYS A 199 -12.19 2.58 0.32
C CYS A 199 -12.64 3.96 -0.19
N LEU A 200 -12.13 4.36 -1.35
CA LEU A 200 -12.41 5.65 -1.95
C LEU A 200 -13.06 5.49 -3.33
N ASN A 201 -14.17 6.18 -3.55
CA ASN A 201 -14.84 6.37 -4.84
C ASN A 201 -15.40 7.79 -4.97
N GLY A 202 -14.51 8.79 -4.95
CA GLY A 202 -14.88 10.21 -4.83
C GLY A 202 -15.28 10.64 -3.41
N HIS A 203 -15.67 9.69 -2.56
CA HIS A 203 -15.91 9.85 -1.13
C HIS A 203 -15.44 8.58 -0.40
N VAL A 204 -15.45 8.58 0.93
CA VAL A 204 -15.13 7.38 1.73
C VAL A 204 -16.33 6.45 1.73
N CYS A 205 -16.20 5.28 1.10
CA CYS A 205 -17.28 4.29 1.00
C CYS A 205 -17.26 3.29 2.17
N CYS A 206 -16.06 2.85 2.56
CA CYS A 206 -15.85 1.95 3.68
C CYS A 206 -14.54 2.28 4.42
N ARG A 207 -14.51 2.02 5.72
CA ARG A 207 -13.32 2.17 6.57
C ARG A 207 -13.33 1.09 7.65
N GLY A 208 -12.18 0.47 7.91
CA GLY A 208 -12.03 -0.50 8.98
C GLY A 208 -10.72 -1.28 8.88
N THR A 209 -10.60 -2.36 9.65
CA THR A 209 -9.51 -3.31 9.49
C THR A 209 -9.65 -4.04 8.14
N PRO A 210 -8.57 -4.64 7.60
CA PRO A 210 -8.64 -5.46 6.41
C PRO A 210 -9.78 -6.50 6.42
N GLU A 211 -9.98 -7.21 7.54
CA GLU A 211 -11.02 -8.24 7.66
C GLU A 211 -12.43 -7.64 7.63
N SER A 212 -12.61 -6.48 8.27
CA SER A 212 -13.89 -5.77 8.28
C SER A 212 -14.24 -5.23 6.90
N VAL A 213 -13.26 -4.66 6.19
CA VAL A 213 -13.48 -4.08 4.85
C VAL A 213 -13.69 -5.17 3.81
N ALA A 214 -12.96 -6.28 3.89
CA ALA A 214 -13.12 -7.37 2.94
C ALA A 214 -14.54 -7.97 2.94
N ARG A 215 -15.27 -7.88 4.06
CA ARG A 215 -16.65 -8.35 4.21
C ARG A 215 -17.72 -7.29 3.90
N SER A 216 -17.32 -6.05 3.60
CA SER A 216 -18.26 -4.95 3.36
C SER A 216 -18.93 -5.09 1.97
N PRO A 217 -20.26 -4.90 1.86
CA PRO A 217 -20.95 -4.87 0.58
C PRO A 217 -20.43 -3.78 -0.37
N GLU A 218 -20.04 -2.63 0.16
CA GLU A 218 -19.47 -1.51 -0.59
C GLU A 218 -18.15 -1.91 -1.24
N TYR A 219 -17.27 -2.58 -0.50
CA TYR A 219 -16.04 -3.15 -1.05
C TYR A 219 -16.32 -4.16 -2.18
N LEU A 220 -17.22 -5.12 -1.95
CA LEU A 220 -17.61 -6.10 -2.96
C LEU A 220 -18.21 -5.43 -4.21
N SER A 221 -18.97 -4.34 -4.05
CA SER A 221 -19.55 -3.60 -5.17
C SER A 221 -18.51 -2.84 -6.00
N LEU A 222 -17.48 -2.28 -5.33
CA LEU A 222 -16.41 -1.53 -5.98
C LEU A 222 -15.44 -2.42 -6.74
N PHE A 223 -15.24 -3.65 -6.26
CA PHE A 223 -14.18 -4.54 -6.75
C PHE A 223 -14.67 -5.85 -7.38
N GLY A 224 -15.97 -6.16 -7.31
CA GLY A 224 -16.63 -7.25 -8.03
C GLY A 224 -16.02 -8.64 -7.81
N ALA A 225 -16.05 -9.50 -8.84
CA ALA A 225 -15.53 -10.88 -8.80
C ALA A 225 -14.01 -10.98 -8.49
N ARG A 226 -13.24 -9.88 -8.64
CA ARG A 226 -11.83 -9.84 -8.20
C ARG A 226 -11.69 -9.85 -6.69
N ALA A 227 -12.65 -9.29 -5.95
CA ALA A 227 -12.68 -9.35 -4.50
C ALA A 227 -12.97 -10.77 -4.00
N ALA A 228 -13.81 -11.54 -4.69
CA ALA A 228 -14.12 -12.92 -4.33
C ALA A 228 -12.90 -13.85 -4.43
N ASN A 229 -12.07 -13.70 -5.47
CA ASN A 229 -10.79 -14.43 -5.57
C ASN A 229 -9.77 -13.96 -4.52
N ALA A 230 -9.74 -12.66 -4.20
CA ALA A 230 -8.86 -12.12 -3.16
C ALA A 230 -9.22 -12.63 -1.76
N LEU A 231 -10.53 -12.72 -1.46
CA LEU A 231 -11.06 -13.31 -0.22
C LEU A 231 -10.83 -14.83 -0.16
N ALA A 232 -10.97 -15.54 -1.28
CA ALA A 232 -10.72 -16.98 -1.35
C ALA A 232 -9.27 -17.31 -1.03
N VAL A 233 -8.30 -16.59 -1.62
CA VAL A 233 -6.87 -16.79 -1.32
C VAL A 233 -6.53 -16.41 0.13
N TYR A 234 -7.18 -15.40 0.70
CA TYR A 234 -7.02 -15.05 2.11
C TYR A 234 -7.61 -16.10 3.07
N GLN A 235 -8.77 -16.68 2.76
CA GLN A 235 -9.31 -17.82 3.53
C GLN A 235 -8.42 -19.07 3.40
N HIS A 236 -7.79 -19.29 2.24
CA HIS A 236 -6.86 -20.41 2.06
C HIS A 236 -5.49 -20.21 2.76
N HIS A 237 -5.15 -19.01 3.24
CA HIS A 237 -3.91 -18.78 3.98
C HIS A 237 -4.14 -18.92 5.50
N HIS A 238 -3.78 -20.11 5.99
CA HIS A 238 -3.50 -20.47 7.40
C HIS A 238 -4.65 -21.03 8.25
N ASP A 239 -5.56 -21.80 7.67
CA ASP A 239 -6.36 -22.77 8.41
C ASP A 239 -5.84 -24.21 8.22
N HIS A 240 -4.67 -24.41 7.64
CA HIS A 240 -4.09 -25.74 7.51
C HIS A 240 -2.56 -25.80 7.60
N THR A 241 -2.06 -26.94 8.08
CA THR A 241 -0.63 -27.26 8.22
C THR A 241 -0.28 -28.37 7.24
N HIS A 242 0.75 -28.17 6.43
CA HIS A 242 1.26 -29.24 5.56
C HIS A 242 2.16 -30.20 6.34
N LEU A 243 1.82 -31.47 6.34
CA LEU A 243 2.67 -32.53 6.89
C LEU A 243 3.81 -32.84 5.92
N PRO A 244 4.97 -33.32 6.41
CA PRO A 244 6.14 -33.64 5.59
C PRO A 244 5.92 -34.70 4.50
N ASP A 245 4.81 -35.43 4.58
CA ASP A 245 4.39 -36.47 3.64
C ASP A 245 3.45 -35.94 2.53
N GLY A 246 3.17 -34.63 2.51
CA GLY A 246 2.34 -33.99 1.49
C GLY A 246 0.85 -33.89 1.82
N ARG A 247 0.43 -34.35 3.00
CA ARG A 247 -0.96 -34.23 3.47
C ARG A 247 -1.23 -32.88 4.12
N VAL A 248 -2.50 -32.47 4.11
CA VAL A 248 -2.98 -31.19 4.64
C VAL A 248 -3.76 -31.46 5.93
N GLU A 249 -3.35 -30.87 7.04
CA GLU A 249 -4.07 -30.90 8.32
C GLU A 249 -4.88 -29.60 8.47
N GLU A 250 -6.21 -29.69 8.36
CA GLU A 250 -7.16 -28.58 8.53
C GLU A 250 -7.28 -28.16 10.01
N ALA A 251 -7.77 -26.95 10.26
CA ALA A 251 -7.84 -26.33 11.60
C ALA A 251 -8.74 -27.06 12.61
N ASP A 252 -9.59 -27.99 12.16
CA ASP A 252 -10.40 -28.89 12.99
C ASP A 252 -9.67 -30.20 13.35
N GLY A 253 -8.41 -30.37 12.93
CA GLY A 253 -7.58 -31.55 13.15
C GLY A 253 -7.78 -32.66 12.12
N ARG A 254 -8.51 -32.39 11.03
CA ARG A 254 -8.75 -33.35 9.95
C ARG A 254 -7.59 -33.36 8.96
N ILE A 255 -7.10 -34.54 8.60
CA ILE A 255 -6.02 -34.70 7.63
C ILE A 255 -6.61 -35.16 6.28
N VAL A 256 -6.36 -34.40 5.22
CA VAL A 256 -6.82 -34.66 3.85
C VAL A 256 -5.65 -34.82 2.88
N ASP A 257 -5.79 -35.71 1.89
CA ASP A 257 -4.81 -35.87 0.81
C ASP A 257 -4.95 -34.73 -0.21
N ALA A 258 -3.83 -34.15 -0.64
CA ALA A 258 -3.77 -32.96 -1.51
C ALA A 258 -4.35 -33.14 -2.93
N HIS A 259 -5.00 -34.27 -3.24
CA HIS A 259 -5.42 -34.68 -4.58
C HIS A 259 -6.91 -35.08 -4.73
N GLU A 260 -7.81 -34.51 -3.94
CA GLU A 260 -9.26 -34.59 -4.23
C GLU A 260 -9.93 -33.21 -4.26
N HIS A 261 -9.61 -32.40 -5.26
CA HIS A 261 -10.57 -31.43 -5.79
C HIS A 261 -11.21 -32.04 -7.05
N VAL A 262 -12.28 -32.82 -6.83
CA VAL A 262 -13.14 -33.27 -7.93
C VAL A 262 -14.05 -32.10 -8.32
N HIS A 263 -13.80 -31.56 -9.52
CA HIS A 263 -14.75 -30.71 -10.22
C HIS A 263 -15.97 -31.56 -10.64
N GLU A 264 -17.09 -31.43 -9.95
CA GLU A 264 -18.39 -31.90 -10.45
C GLU A 264 -18.83 -31.00 -11.62
N HIS A 265 -18.65 -31.49 -12.84
CA HIS A 265 -19.34 -30.98 -14.02
C HIS A 265 -20.65 -31.75 -14.20
N ASP A 266 -21.77 -31.10 -13.90
CA ASP A 266 -23.11 -31.57 -14.24
C ASP A 266 -23.28 -31.64 -15.76
N HIS A 267 -23.38 -32.86 -16.30
CA HIS A 267 -23.86 -33.12 -17.65
C HIS A 267 -25.36 -33.45 -17.61
N GLU A 268 -26.21 -32.46 -17.84
CA GLU A 268 -27.62 -32.71 -18.21
C GLU A 268 -27.71 -33.12 -19.68
N GLY A 269 -28.44 -34.21 -19.92
CA GLY A 269 -28.46 -34.94 -21.17
C GLY A 269 -29.48 -34.45 -22.19
N HIS A 270 -29.18 -34.71 -23.46
CA HIS A 270 -30.17 -34.77 -24.53
C HIS A 270 -30.08 -36.12 -25.25
N ARG A 271 -31.18 -36.88 -25.16
CA ARG A 271 -31.40 -38.16 -25.83
C ARG A 271 -31.70 -37.95 -27.32
N HIS A 272 -31.17 -38.88 -28.12
CA HIS A 272 -31.47 -39.10 -29.52
C HIS A 272 -32.92 -39.55 -29.75
N ALA A 273 -33.50 -39.09 -30.86
CA ALA A 273 -34.22 -39.91 -31.83
C ALA A 273 -33.88 -39.39 -33.24
#